data_AF-A0A5K1CRI9-F1
#
_entry.id   AF-A0A5K1CRI9-F1
#
_cell.length_a   1.000
_cell.length_b   1.000
_cell.length_c   1.000
_cell.angle_alpha   90.00
_cell.angle_beta   90.00
_cell.angle_gamma   90.00
#
_symmetry.space_group_name_H-M   'P 1'
#
loop_
_entity.id
_entity.type
_entity.pdbx_description
1 polymer ?
#
loop_
_entity_poly.entity_id
_entity_poly.type
_entity_poly.pdbx_seq_one_letter_code
_entity_poly.pdbx_strand_id
1 'polypeptide(L)'
;ANSVEARRSIMHLAGRMVRLFSISISSAGGQAWTALGSAVDDSVRITTRKSTGPGQPHGVILCGVSSTWLPFSHLQVFELLRCEKRRSQ
;
A
#
# COMPACT_ATOMS: atom_id res chain seq x y z
N ALA A 1 -3.20 -23.59 14.18
CA ALA A 1 -3.60 -22.85 12.97
C ALA A 1 -3.57 -23.76 11.72
N ASN A 2 -4.13 -24.97 11.81
CA ASN A 2 -3.91 -26.02 10.79
C ASN A 2 -5.19 -26.44 10.04
N SER A 3 -6.33 -25.76 10.25
CA SER A 3 -7.54 -26.04 9.47
C SER A 3 -7.46 -25.44 8.07
N VAL A 4 -8.08 -26.12 7.09
CA VAL A 4 -8.13 -25.68 5.69
C VAL A 4 -8.83 -24.33 5.57
N GLU A 5 -9.84 -24.09 6.40
CA GLU A 5 -10.64 -22.87 6.46
C GLU A 5 -9.81 -21.68 6.93
N ALA A 6 -8.96 -21.86 7.96
CA ALA A 6 -8.08 -20.81 8.47
C ALA A 6 -7.07 -20.39 7.40
N ARG A 7 -6.44 -21.36 6.72
CA ARG A 7 -5.51 -21.10 5.61
C ARG A 7 -6.20 -20.38 4.45
N ARG A 8 -7.40 -20.82 4.08
CA ARG A 8 -8.21 -20.20 3.01
C ARG A 8 -8.54 -18.75 3.35
N SER A 9 -8.96 -18.48 4.58
CA SER A 9 -9.25 -17.12 5.06
C SER A 9 -8.04 -16.19 4.98
N ILE A 10 -6.86 -16.66 5.44
CA ILE A 10 -5.61 -15.89 5.36
C ILE A 10 -5.21 -15.64 3.90
N MET A 11 -5.36 -16.63 3.02
CA MET A 11 -5.05 -16.47 1.60
C MET A 11 -5.97 -15.43 0.93
N HIS A 12 -7.27 -15.46 1.22
CA HIS A 12 -8.20 -14.43 0.74
C HIS A 12 -7.85 -13.05 1.28
N LEU A 13 -7.47 -12.96 2.57
CA LEU A 13 -7.03 -11.71 3.17
C LEU A 13 -5.79 -11.15 2.45
N ALA A 14 -4.75 -11.97 2.28
CA ALA A 14 -3.52 -11.58 1.58
C ALA A 14 -3.82 -11.11 0.15
N GLY A 15 -4.66 -11.84 -0.59
CA GLY A 15 -5.06 -11.46 -1.94
C GLY A 15 -5.77 -10.10 -2.00
N ARG A 16 -6.66 -9.80 -1.03
CA ARG A 16 -7.29 -8.47 -0.93
C ARG A 16 -6.28 -7.38 -0.59
N MET A 17 -5.35 -7.64 0.32
CA MET A 17 -4.32 -6.66 0.71
C MET A 17 -3.43 -6.28 -0.46
N VAL A 18 -2.92 -7.27 -1.21
CA VAL A 18 -2.11 -7.05 -2.42
C VAL A 18 -2.90 -6.28 -3.47
N ARG A 19 -4.16 -6.68 -3.74
CA ARG A 19 -5.02 -5.97 -4.70
C ARG A 19 -5.25 -4.51 -4.31
N LEU A 20 -5.57 -4.24 -3.04
CA LEU A 20 -5.79 -2.89 -2.55
C LEU A 20 -4.53 -2.04 -2.64
N PHE A 21 -3.37 -2.60 -2.31
CA PHE A 21 -2.07 -1.94 -2.47
C PHE A 21 -1.82 -1.57 -3.93
N SER A 22 -1.96 -2.51 -4.87
CA SER A 22 -1.75 -2.26 -6.30
C SER A 22 -2.68 -1.18 -6.86
N ILE A 23 -3.96 -1.20 -6.49
CA ILE A 23 -4.91 -0.15 -6.86
C ILE A 23 -4.48 1.21 -6.27
N SER A 24 -3.98 1.19 -5.04
CA SER A 24 -3.61 2.41 -4.33
C SER A 24 -2.34 3.08 -4.84
N ILE A 25 -1.42 2.36 -5.50
CA ILE A 25 -0.21 2.96 -6.11
C ILE A 25 -0.41 3.26 -7.60
N SER A 26 -1.36 2.58 -8.25
CA SER A 26 -1.62 2.76 -9.67
C SER A 26 -2.39 4.06 -9.90
N SER A 27 -1.95 4.86 -10.87
CA SER A 27 -2.69 6.04 -11.34
C SER A 27 -3.93 5.69 -12.19
N ALA A 28 -4.21 4.39 -12.37
CA ALA A 28 -5.29 3.88 -13.21
C ALA A 28 -6.63 3.98 -12.47
N GLY A 29 -7.36 5.07 -12.72
CA GLY A 29 -8.73 5.23 -12.22
C GLY A 29 -9.28 6.65 -12.20
N GLY A 30 -8.66 7.62 -12.88
CA GLY A 30 -9.11 9.02 -12.87
C GLY A 30 -8.94 9.73 -11.52
N GLN A 31 -8.29 9.10 -10.55
CA GLN A 31 -7.94 9.68 -9.27
C GLN A 31 -6.72 10.59 -9.46
N ALA A 32 -6.93 11.90 -9.33
CA ALA A 32 -5.85 12.88 -9.40
C ALA A 32 -5.01 12.79 -8.13
N TRP A 33 -3.74 12.41 -8.29
CA TRP A 33 -2.76 12.52 -7.22
C TRP A 33 -2.40 13.98 -7.01
N THR A 34 -2.54 14.45 -5.78
CA THR A 34 -2.03 15.77 -5.37
C THR A 34 -0.61 15.61 -4.86
N ALA A 35 0.36 16.19 -5.56
CA ALA A 35 1.73 16.23 -5.07
C ALA A 35 1.84 17.24 -3.92
N LEU A 36 2.41 16.81 -2.80
CA LEU A 36 2.82 17.65 -1.69
C LEU A 36 4.35 17.79 -1.76
N GLY A 37 4.82 19.03 -1.92
CA GLY A 37 6.24 19.35 -1.98
C GLY A 37 6.64 20.03 -3.29
N SER A 38 7.62 20.94 -3.19
CA SER A 38 8.19 21.68 -4.33
C SER A 38 9.42 21.00 -4.93
N ALA A 39 10.00 20.00 -4.25
CA ALA A 39 11.22 19.33 -4.68
C ALA A 39 10.89 18.04 -5.45
N VAL A 40 11.61 17.81 -6.55
CA VAL A 40 11.43 16.66 -7.46
C VAL A 40 11.79 15.32 -6.81
N ASP A 41 12.63 15.33 -5.78
CA ASP A 41 13.27 14.12 -5.22
C ASP A 41 12.51 13.46 -4.06
N ASP A 42 11.63 14.21 -3.38
CA ASP A 42 10.79 13.74 -2.26
C ASP A 42 9.33 14.12 -2.53
N SER A 43 8.76 13.50 -3.56
CA SER A 43 7.36 13.74 -3.90
C SER A 43 6.44 12.82 -3.09
N VAL A 44 5.86 13.36 -2.03
CA VAL A 44 4.71 12.73 -1.37
C VAL A 44 3.49 13.03 -2.22
N ARG A 45 2.79 12.01 -2.70
CA ARG A 45 1.53 12.14 -3.44
C ARG A 45 0.38 11.67 -2.58
N ILE A 46 -0.69 12.44 -2.54
CA ILE A 46 -1.90 12.12 -1.80
C ILE A 46 -3.10 11.94 -2.74
N THR A 47 -3.96 10.97 -2.43
CA THR A 47 -5.28 10.84 -3.04
C THR A 47 -6.35 10.55 -1.98
N THR A 48 -7.59 10.93 -2.28
CA THR A 48 -8.77 10.63 -1.45
C THR A 48 -9.77 9.84 -2.27
N ARG A 49 -10.25 8.73 -1.70
CA ARG A 49 -11.35 7.96 -2.30
C ARG A 49 -12.49 7.75 -1.32
N LYS A 50 -13.71 7.84 -1.81
CA LYS A 50 -14.91 7.49 -1.04
C LYS A 50 -15.01 5.96 -0.94
N SER A 51 -15.26 5.47 0.26
CA SER A 51 -15.35 4.05 0.58
C SER A 51 -16.79 3.70 0.98
N THR A 52 -17.49 3.04 0.06
CA THR A 52 -18.90 2.62 0.22
C THR A 52 -19.13 1.17 -0.16
N GLY A 53 -18.07 0.41 -0.44
CA GLY A 53 -18.18 -0.98 -0.88
C GLY A 53 -18.47 -1.95 0.26
N PRO A 54 -19.11 -3.10 0.00
CA PRO A 54 -19.34 -4.14 1.00
C PRO A 54 -18.02 -4.58 1.66
N GLY A 55 -17.97 -4.57 2.99
CA GLY A 55 -16.78 -4.95 3.76
C GLY A 55 -15.66 -3.90 3.80
N GLN A 56 -15.91 -2.68 3.32
CA GLN A 56 -15.02 -1.54 3.51
C GLN A 56 -15.58 -0.61 4.60
N PRO A 57 -14.73 0.14 5.33
CA PRO A 57 -15.20 1.13 6.28
C PRO A 57 -15.97 2.24 5.54
N HIS A 58 -17.11 2.66 6.09
CA HIS A 58 -17.88 3.78 5.53
C HIS A 58 -17.12 5.09 5.78
N GLY A 59 -16.80 5.83 4.71
CA GLY A 59 -16.17 7.14 4.84
C GLY A 59 -15.22 7.50 3.70
N VAL A 60 -14.24 8.34 4.01
CA VAL A 60 -13.16 8.75 3.10
C VAL A 60 -11.87 8.05 3.50
N ILE A 61 -11.21 7.42 2.54
CA ILE A 61 -9.87 6.85 2.72
C ILE A 61 -8.87 7.84 2.11
N LEU A 62 -7.92 8.27 2.94
CA LEU A 62 -6.74 9.03 2.53
C LEU A 62 -5.60 8.06 2.23
N CYS A 63 -4.98 8.18 1.06
CA CYS A 63 -3.77 7.43 0.73
C CYS A 63 -2.63 8.39 0.42
N GLY A 64 -1.49 8.20 1.11
CA GLY A 64 -0.22 8.83 0.80
C GLY A 64 0.75 7.82 0.19
N VAL A 65 1.45 8.24 -0.86
CA VAL A 65 2.52 7.49 -1.52
C VAL A 65 3.75 8.37 -1.55
N SER A 66 4.85 7.89 -0.97
CA SER A 66 6.17 8.50 -1.15
C SER A 66 6.97 7.64 -2.12
N SER A 67 7.78 8.27 -2.96
CA SER A 67 8.70 7.60 -3.87
C SER A 67 10.06 8.24 -3.71
N THR A 68 11.06 7.43 -3.41
CA THR A 68 12.45 7.85 -3.20
C THR A 68 13.37 6.93 -3.99
N TRP A 69 14.47 7.48 -4.50
CA TRP A 69 15.49 6.72 -5.20
C TRP A 69 16.50 6.16 -4.20
N LEU A 70 16.79 4.86 -4.29
CA LEU A 70 17.71 4.18 -3.38
C LEU A 70 18.89 3.57 -4.15
N PRO A 71 20.13 3.72 -3.65
CA PRO A 71 21.32 3.11 -4.26
C PRO A 71 21.47 1.63 -3.86
N PHE A 72 20.37 0.89 -3.74
CA PHE A 72 20.34 -0.51 -3.30
C PHE A 72 19.55 -1.37 -4.29
N SER A 73 19.86 -2.67 -4.34
CA SER A 73 19.09 -3.59 -5.18
C SER A 73 17.68 -3.82 -4.64
N HIS A 74 16.73 -4.13 -5.52
CA HIS A 74 15.34 -4.41 -5.14
C HIS A 74 15.22 -5.55 -4.11
N LEU A 75 16.10 -6.56 -4.17
CA LEU A 75 16.13 -7.66 -3.19
C LEU A 75 16.54 -7.18 -1.79
N GLN A 76 17.54 -6.31 -1.69
CA GLN A 76 17.98 -5.75 -0.40
C GLN A 76 16.88 -4.91 0.24
N VAL A 77 16.19 -4.09 -0.55
CA VAL A 77 15.02 -3.31 -0.08
C VAL A 77 13.87 -4.23 0.32
N PHE A 78 13.59 -5.27 -0.45
CA PHE A 78 12.54 -6.23 -0.13
C PHE A 78 12.80 -6.98 1.18
N GLU A 79 14.03 -7.47 1.40
CA GLU A 79 14.39 -8.13 2.66
C GLU A 79 14.31 -7.18 3.86
N LEU A 80 14.66 -5.91 3.68
CA LEU A 80 14.45 -4.88 4.70
C LEU A 80 12.96 -4.76 5.08
N LEU A 81 12.06 -4.66 4.09
CA LEU A 81 10.62 -4.54 4.31
C LEU A 81 9.99 -5.80 4.95
N ARG A 82 10.54 -6.97 4.63
CA ARG A 82 10.09 -8.26 5.18
C ARG A 82 10.53 -8.46 6.62
N CYS A 83 11.66 -7.88 7.04
CA CYS A 83 12.22 -8.05 8.37
C CYS A 83 11.39 -7.32 9.44
N GLU A 84 10.50 -8.05 10.10
CA GLU A 84 9.66 -7.53 11.18
C GLU A 84 10.48 -6.89 12.31
N LYS A 85 11.64 -7.48 12.66
CA LYS A 85 12.55 -6.98 13.70
C LYS A 85 13.16 -5.60 13.38
N ARG A 86 13.01 -5.11 12.16
CA ARG A 86 13.52 -3.80 11.71
C ARG A 86 12.40 -2.76 11.55
N ARG A 87 11.13 -3.12 11.79
CA ARG A 87 10.03 -2.15 11.86
C ARG A 87 10.06 -1.48 13.24
N SER A 88 10.65 -0.28 13.28
CA SER A 88 10.72 0.68 14.40
C SER A 88 11.28 0.15 15.73
N GLN A 89 12.53 0.45 16.10
CA GLN A 89 12.94 1.70 16.79
C GLN A 89 12.29 3.01 16.34
#